data_AF-A0AAW8DQR0-F1
#
_entry.id   AF-A0AAW8DQR0-F1
#
_cell.length_a   1.000
_cell.length_b   1.000
_cell.length_c   1.000
_cell.angle_alpha   90.00
_cell.angle_beta   90.00
_cell.angle_gamma   90.00
#
_symmetry.space_group_name_H-M   'P 1'
#
loop_
_entity.id
_entity.type
_entity.pdbx_description
1 polymer ?
#
loop_
_entity_poly.entity_id
_entity_poly.type
_entity_poly.pdbx_seq_one_letter_code
_entity_poly.pdbx_strand_id
1 'polypeptide(L)'
;MYRVHLAADALMACEVHAQRNSRRLVRKARFPFSAPGERLAAMRSMSEWVGDTPRGTVQEWVLGITDVRYLLLPWAPDLADGALRSAFAMASFEQQFKQDPRLYAVRFAKPVYGRAHLAAFVPHSLLAQLDAHADASKVRLRSVAPGLVVVWDRFHTMLQKERGVVHVVEGDRQIVVRHAKGQMIDVLLRPFDTERQEVALWRSEPGGGVRVFSASSLPYASADTELPLADGAGFLWKQDAAYAFALCGVF
;
A
#
# COMPACT_ATOMS: atom_id res chain seq x y z
N MET A 1 1.86 -11.27 -15.74
CA MET A 1 1.02 -10.80 -14.61
C MET A 1 0.99 -9.29 -14.67
N TYR A 2 -0.13 -8.67 -14.30
CA TYR A 2 -0.21 -7.22 -14.12
C TYR A 2 -0.24 -6.88 -12.63
N ARG A 3 0.55 -5.88 -12.23
CA ARG A 3 0.49 -5.28 -10.90
C ARG A 3 0.15 -3.81 -11.05
N VAL A 4 -0.86 -3.36 -10.32
CA VAL A 4 -1.39 -2.01 -10.46
C VAL A 4 -1.39 -1.33 -9.11
N HIS A 5 -0.88 -0.11 -9.05
CA HIS A 5 -1.05 0.77 -7.90
C HIS A 5 -2.14 1.79 -8.21
N LEU A 6 -3.18 1.84 -7.37
CA LEU A 6 -4.22 2.86 -7.40
C LEU A 6 -3.82 3.99 -6.45
N ALA A 7 -3.20 5.04 -6.98
CA ALA A 7 -2.87 6.23 -6.22
C ALA A 7 -4.03 7.24 -6.20
N ALA A 8 -3.82 8.36 -5.52
CA ALA A 8 -4.82 9.43 -5.41
C ALA A 8 -5.20 10.06 -6.76
N ASP A 9 -4.23 10.15 -7.69
CA ASP A 9 -4.32 10.92 -8.94
C ASP A 9 -3.95 10.10 -10.19
N ALA A 10 -3.61 8.81 -10.04
CA ALA A 10 -3.17 7.99 -11.14
C ALA A 10 -3.25 6.49 -10.87
N LEU A 11 -3.32 5.71 -11.95
CA LEU A 11 -3.01 4.28 -11.94
C LEU A 11 -1.59 4.07 -12.45
N MET A 12 -0.79 3.31 -11.71
CA MET A 12 0.52 2.86 -12.19
C MET A 12 0.46 1.36 -12.45
N ALA A 13 0.40 0.99 -13.72
CA ALA A 13 0.32 -0.39 -14.15
C ALA A 13 1.69 -0.92 -14.58
N CYS A 14 2.01 -2.15 -14.17
CA CYS A 14 3.24 -2.84 -14.48
C CYS A 14 2.95 -4.24 -15.00
N GLU A 15 3.48 -4.59 -16.16
CA GLU A 15 3.49 -5.96 -16.67
C GLU A 15 4.77 -6.66 -16.21
N VAL A 16 4.60 -7.64 -15.33
CA VAL A 16 5.69 -8.42 -14.74
C VAL A 16 5.65 -9.84 -15.25
N HIS A 17 6.77 -10.30 -15.78
CA HIS A 17 6.97 -11.69 -16.21
C HIS A 17 7.79 -12.42 -15.15
N ALA A 18 7.30 -13.57 -14.72
CA ALA A 18 8.05 -14.46 -13.86
C ALA A 18 9.00 -15.31 -14.71
N GLN A 19 10.27 -15.36 -14.30
CA GLN A 19 11.27 -16.30 -14.77
C GLN A 19 11.66 -17.23 -13.62
N ARG A 20 12.36 -18.32 -13.93
CA ARG A 20 12.62 -19.44 -13.01
C ARG A 20 13.13 -19.01 -11.63
N ASN A 21 13.96 -17.96 -11.57
CA ASN A 21 14.53 -17.40 -10.33
C ASN A 21 14.43 -15.86 -10.22
N SER A 22 13.66 -15.20 -11.09
CA SER A 22 13.60 -13.74 -11.11
C SER A 22 12.27 -13.24 -11.64
N ARG A 23 11.99 -11.96 -11.41
CA ARG A 23 10.88 -11.25 -12.04
C ARG A 23 11.44 -10.13 -12.89
N ARG A 24 10.87 -9.91 -14.07
CA ARG A 24 11.26 -8.84 -14.98
C ARG A 24 10.07 -7.92 -15.23
N LEU A 25 10.29 -6.62 -15.10
CA LEU A 25 9.36 -5.61 -15.57
C LEU A 25 9.48 -5.49 -17.09
N VAL A 26 8.41 -5.78 -17.81
CA VAL A 26 8.40 -5.80 -19.28
C VAL A 26 7.85 -4.50 -19.82
N ARG A 27 6.74 -4.02 -19.26
CA ARG A 27 6.07 -2.78 -19.65
C ARG A 27 5.53 -2.07 -18.41
N LYS A 28 5.46 -0.75 -18.47
CA LYS A 28 4.85 0.09 -17.43
C LYS A 28 4.12 1.26 -18.07
N ALA A 29 3.02 1.69 -17.47
CA ALA A 29 2.25 2.82 -17.93
C ALA A 29 1.59 3.54 -16.76
N ARG A 30 1.46 4.86 -16.88
CA ARG A 30 0.75 5.73 -15.93
C ARG A 30 -0.53 6.25 -16.58
N PHE A 31 -1.65 6.12 -15.89
CA PHE A 31 -2.96 6.61 -16.33
C PHE A 31 -3.45 7.66 -15.32
N PRO A 32 -3.22 8.96 -15.57
CA PRO A 32 -3.61 10.02 -14.64
C PRO A 32 -5.13 10.23 -14.61
N PHE A 33 -5.64 10.70 -13.48
CA PHE A 33 -7.02 11.16 -13.30
C PHE A 33 -7.08 12.22 -12.19
N SER A 34 -7.93 13.23 -12.34
CA SER A 34 -8.01 14.37 -11.42
C SER A 34 -9.05 14.18 -10.31
N ALA A 35 -10.04 13.33 -10.56
CA ALA A 35 -11.14 13.08 -9.63
C ALA A 35 -11.49 11.58 -9.54
N PRO A 36 -12.07 11.12 -8.41
CA PRO A 36 -12.49 9.72 -8.27
C PRO A 36 -13.44 9.24 -9.38
N GLY A 37 -14.27 10.13 -9.94
CA GLY A 37 -15.16 9.81 -11.07
C GLY A 37 -14.42 9.51 -12.39
N GLU A 38 -13.22 10.06 -12.58
CA GLU A 38 -12.39 9.83 -13.76
C GLU A 38 -11.60 8.51 -13.68
N ARG A 39 -11.55 7.89 -12.48
CA ARG A 39 -10.89 6.59 -12.25
C ARG A 39 -11.36 5.51 -13.23
N LEU A 40 -12.67 5.44 -13.51
CA LEU A 40 -13.21 4.45 -14.45
C LEU A 40 -12.69 4.64 -15.88
N ALA A 41 -12.46 5.89 -16.30
CA ALA A 41 -11.86 6.19 -17.60
C ALA A 41 -10.39 5.75 -17.64
N ALA A 42 -9.62 6.04 -16.59
CA ALA A 42 -8.25 5.58 -16.45
C ALA A 42 -8.15 4.04 -16.44
N MET A 43 -9.08 3.35 -15.76
CA MET A 43 -9.17 1.89 -15.77
C MET A 43 -9.46 1.35 -17.17
N ARG A 44 -10.33 2.01 -17.95
CA ARG A 44 -10.59 1.63 -19.35
C ARG A 44 -9.36 1.79 -20.23
N SER A 45 -8.66 2.92 -20.15
CA SER A 45 -7.41 3.14 -20.89
C SER A 45 -6.33 2.12 -20.48
N MET A 46 -6.32 1.71 -19.23
CA MET A 46 -5.47 0.62 -18.78
C MET A 46 -5.86 -0.72 -19.40
N SER A 47 -7.15 -1.07 -19.49
CA SER A 47 -7.61 -2.27 -20.20
C SER A 47 -7.18 -2.27 -21.67
N GLU A 48 -7.29 -1.12 -22.35
CA GLU A 48 -6.84 -0.95 -23.73
C GLU A 48 -5.33 -1.15 -23.87
N TRP A 49 -4.54 -0.62 -22.93
CA TRP A 49 -3.10 -0.83 -22.89
C TRP A 49 -2.72 -2.29 -22.59
N VAL A 50 -3.48 -2.96 -21.73
CA VAL A 50 -3.33 -4.40 -21.47
C VAL A 50 -3.59 -5.19 -22.75
N GLY A 51 -4.61 -4.81 -23.51
CA GLY A 51 -4.99 -5.42 -24.79
C GLY A 51 -5.53 -6.84 -24.63
N ASP A 52 -5.39 -7.65 -25.68
CA ASP A 52 -5.79 -9.05 -25.64
C ASP A 52 -4.84 -9.86 -24.75
N THR A 53 -5.39 -10.45 -23.69
CA THR A 53 -4.60 -11.22 -22.73
C THR A 53 -4.79 -12.72 -22.91
N PRO A 54 -3.73 -13.53 -22.73
CA PRO A 54 -3.87 -14.97 -22.66
C PRO A 54 -4.80 -15.40 -21.51
N ARG A 55 -5.47 -16.53 -21.68
CA ARG A 55 -6.26 -17.16 -20.60
C ARG A 55 -5.39 -17.37 -19.37
N GLY A 56 -5.94 -17.08 -18.19
CA GLY A 56 -5.23 -17.21 -16.92
C GLY A 56 -4.34 -16.03 -16.57
N THR A 57 -4.38 -14.94 -17.35
CA THR A 57 -3.76 -13.67 -16.94
C THR A 57 -4.35 -13.20 -15.61
N VAL A 58 -3.47 -12.74 -14.73
CA VAL A 58 -3.82 -12.27 -13.39
C VAL A 58 -3.43 -10.81 -13.19
N GLN A 59 -4.22 -10.13 -12.38
CA GLN A 59 -3.99 -8.78 -11.91
C GLN A 59 -3.93 -8.73 -10.38
N GLU A 60 -2.97 -8.00 -9.85
CA GLU A 60 -2.85 -7.69 -8.42
C GLU A 60 -2.91 -6.18 -8.24
N TRP A 61 -3.68 -5.72 -7.27
CA TRP A 61 -3.85 -4.31 -6.97
C TRP A 61 -3.22 -3.96 -5.63
N VAL A 62 -2.48 -2.85 -5.62
CA VAL A 62 -2.01 -2.16 -4.43
C VAL A 62 -2.85 -0.89 -4.30
N LEU A 63 -3.53 -0.72 -3.17
CA LEU A 63 -4.35 0.45 -2.91
C LEU A 63 -3.54 1.53 -2.23
N GLY A 64 -3.62 2.74 -2.76
CA GLY A 64 -3.03 3.93 -2.17
C GLY A 64 -3.65 4.30 -0.83
N ILE A 65 -3.00 5.24 -0.16
CA ILE A 65 -3.34 5.76 1.17
C ILE A 65 -4.74 6.37 1.18
N THR A 66 -5.18 6.98 0.08
CA THR A 66 -6.48 7.67 -0.02
C THR A 66 -7.68 6.73 0.12
N ASP A 67 -7.57 5.52 -0.42
CA ASP A 67 -8.67 4.56 -0.54
C ASP A 67 -8.74 3.55 0.63
N VAL A 68 -7.81 3.62 1.59
CA VAL A 68 -7.76 2.71 2.73
C VAL A 68 -7.78 3.49 4.05
N ARG A 69 -8.46 2.95 5.06
CA ARG A 69 -8.34 3.41 6.44
C ARG A 69 -7.63 2.36 7.27
N TYR A 70 -6.75 2.80 8.16
CA TYR A 70 -5.95 1.91 8.99
C TYR A 70 -6.29 2.14 10.46
N LEU A 71 -6.43 1.05 11.20
CA LEU A 71 -6.56 1.04 12.64
C LEU A 71 -5.55 0.06 13.21
N LEU A 72 -4.90 0.46 14.29
CA LEU A 72 -4.10 -0.44 15.09
C LEU A 72 -4.91 -0.84 16.31
N LEU A 73 -5.36 -2.09 16.36
CA LEU A 73 -6.13 -2.62 17.47
C LEU A 73 -5.17 -3.08 18.58
N PRO A 74 -5.45 -2.75 19.86
CA PRO A 74 -4.63 -3.22 20.96
C PRO A 74 -4.65 -4.74 21.02
N TRP A 75 -3.60 -5.33 21.59
CA TRP A 75 -3.64 -6.75 21.90
C TRP A 75 -4.52 -6.98 23.12
N ALA A 76 -5.48 -7.90 23.00
CA ALA A 76 -6.19 -8.49 24.13
C ALA A 76 -6.43 -9.97 23.84
N PRO A 77 -6.39 -10.86 24.85
CA PRO A 77 -6.67 -12.28 24.67
C PRO A 77 -8.00 -12.55 23.95
N ASP A 78 -9.04 -11.79 24.30
CA ASP A 78 -10.38 -11.95 23.73
C ASP A 78 -10.42 -11.61 22.23
N LEU A 79 -9.54 -10.71 21.76
CA LEU A 79 -9.39 -10.38 20.35
C LEU A 79 -8.69 -11.50 19.54
N ALA A 80 -8.33 -12.62 20.16
CA ALA A 80 -8.02 -13.85 19.44
C ALA A 80 -9.25 -14.38 18.70
N ASP A 81 -10.46 -14.23 19.28
CA ASP A 81 -11.71 -14.56 18.63
C ASP A 81 -11.98 -13.67 17.40
N GLY A 82 -12.30 -14.29 16.27
CA GLY A 82 -12.43 -13.59 15.00
C GLY A 82 -13.67 -12.69 14.93
N ALA A 83 -14.78 -13.10 15.55
CA ALA A 83 -16.02 -12.35 15.55
C ALA A 83 -15.90 -11.12 16.46
N LEU A 84 -15.40 -11.30 17.68
CA LEU A 84 -15.16 -10.21 18.63
C LEU A 84 -14.14 -9.22 18.09
N ARG A 85 -13.04 -9.71 17.49
CA ARG A 85 -12.05 -8.83 16.84
C ARG A 85 -12.68 -8.00 15.73
N SER A 86 -13.55 -8.58 14.92
CA SER A 86 -14.24 -7.86 13.85
C SER A 86 -15.21 -6.80 14.40
N ALA A 87 -16.02 -7.17 15.40
CA ALA A 87 -16.95 -6.23 16.05
C ALA A 87 -16.20 -5.07 16.73
N PHE A 88 -15.11 -5.36 17.43
CA PHE A 88 -14.27 -4.36 18.07
C PHE A 88 -13.63 -3.41 17.04
N ALA A 89 -13.15 -3.96 15.92
CA ALA A 89 -12.58 -3.17 14.84
C ALA A 89 -13.62 -2.22 14.22
N MET A 90 -14.84 -2.71 13.98
CA MET A 90 -15.94 -1.91 13.43
C MET A 90 -16.38 -0.79 14.38
N ALA A 91 -16.54 -1.08 15.68
CA ALA A 91 -16.86 -0.07 16.68
C ALA A 91 -15.75 0.99 16.79
N SER A 92 -14.49 0.56 16.79
CA SER A 92 -13.32 1.46 16.81
C SER A 92 -13.27 2.34 15.56
N PHE A 93 -13.60 1.78 14.39
CA PHE A 93 -13.68 2.50 13.13
C PHE A 93 -14.74 3.59 13.16
N GLU A 94 -15.95 3.26 13.58
CA GLU A 94 -17.05 4.22 13.70
C GLU A 94 -16.68 5.35 14.65
N GLN A 95 -16.06 5.00 15.80
CA GLN A 95 -15.63 5.99 16.77
C GLN A 95 -14.56 6.94 16.22
N GLN A 96 -13.55 6.42 15.50
CA GLN A 96 -12.42 7.20 15.01
C GLN A 96 -12.75 8.01 13.75
N PHE A 97 -13.42 7.40 12.78
CA PHE A 97 -13.66 8.00 11.46
C PHE A 97 -15.04 8.63 11.31
N LYS A 98 -15.97 8.39 12.24
CA LYS A 98 -17.36 8.88 12.18
C LYS A 98 -18.08 8.47 10.89
N GLN A 99 -17.84 7.24 10.46
CA GLN A 99 -18.37 6.66 9.23
C GLN A 99 -18.98 5.29 9.53
N ASP A 100 -19.96 4.87 8.72
CA ASP A 100 -20.57 3.55 8.85
C ASP A 100 -19.56 2.45 8.47
N PRO A 101 -19.10 1.61 9.43
CA PRO A 101 -18.13 0.56 9.15
C PRO A 101 -18.68 -0.52 8.21
N ARG A 102 -20.01 -0.65 8.05
CA ARG A 102 -20.64 -1.64 7.17
C ARG A 102 -20.44 -1.33 5.69
N LEU A 103 -20.00 -0.13 5.34
CA LEU A 103 -19.63 0.25 3.98
C LEU A 103 -18.22 -0.21 3.58
N TYR A 104 -17.49 -0.84 4.51
CA TYR A 104 -16.10 -1.22 4.34
C TYR A 104 -15.88 -2.71 4.61
N ALA A 105 -15.09 -3.34 3.74
CA ALA A 105 -14.48 -4.62 4.03
C ALA A 105 -13.29 -4.42 4.97
N VAL A 106 -13.25 -5.16 6.07
CA VAL A 106 -12.10 -5.19 6.97
C VAL A 106 -11.13 -6.33 6.61
N ARG A 107 -9.84 -6.05 6.63
CA ARG A 107 -8.74 -6.99 6.45
C ARG A 107 -7.78 -6.88 7.63
N PHE A 108 -7.47 -8.00 8.25
CA PHE A 108 -6.56 -8.06 9.38
C PHE A 108 -5.19 -8.57 8.94
N ALA A 109 -4.13 -7.97 9.48
CA ALA A 109 -2.82 -8.60 9.49
C ALA A 109 -2.89 -9.92 10.29
N LYS A 110 -1.95 -10.84 10.02
CA LYS A 110 -1.87 -12.10 10.77
C LYS A 110 -1.71 -11.80 12.26
N PRO A 111 -2.59 -12.31 13.13
CA PRO A 111 -2.48 -12.04 14.56
C PRO A 111 -1.22 -12.68 15.13
N VAL A 112 -0.52 -11.94 15.97
CA VAL A 112 0.62 -12.43 16.76
C VAL A 112 0.33 -12.16 18.23
N TYR A 113 0.60 -13.16 19.07
CA TYR A 113 0.40 -13.07 20.51
C TYR A 113 1.18 -11.91 21.12
N GLY A 114 0.53 -11.15 22.01
CA GLY A 114 1.12 -10.01 22.72
C GLY A 114 1.36 -8.77 21.84
N ARG A 115 0.84 -8.73 20.61
CA ARG A 115 1.10 -7.64 19.66
C ARG A 115 -0.20 -7.03 19.14
N ALA A 116 -0.17 -5.72 18.96
CA ALA A 116 -1.25 -5.00 18.31
C ALA A 116 -1.48 -5.52 16.88
N HIS A 117 -2.72 -5.43 16.41
CA HIS A 117 -3.11 -5.96 15.10
C HIS A 117 -3.56 -4.83 14.18
N LEU A 118 -2.95 -4.75 13.01
CA LEU A 118 -3.39 -3.82 11.98
C LEU A 118 -4.68 -4.32 11.34
N ALA A 119 -5.70 -3.46 11.32
CA ALA A 119 -6.91 -3.60 10.54
C ALA A 119 -6.92 -2.55 9.43
N ALA A 120 -7.12 -2.99 8.19
CA ALA A 120 -7.28 -2.14 7.03
C ALA A 120 -8.73 -2.22 6.53
N PHE A 121 -9.36 -1.07 6.35
CA PHE A 121 -10.75 -0.94 5.89
C PHE A 121 -10.74 -0.39 4.47
N VAL A 122 -11.36 -1.15 3.56
CA VAL A 122 -11.44 -0.82 2.13
C VAL A 122 -12.92 -0.68 1.75
N PRO A 123 -13.34 0.40 1.09
CA PRO A 123 -14.73 0.58 0.67
C PRO A 123 -15.23 -0.61 -0.18
N HIS A 124 -16.42 -1.12 0.13
CA HIS A 124 -17.04 -2.18 -0.68
C HIS A 124 -17.28 -1.74 -2.13
N SER A 125 -17.62 -0.47 -2.34
CA SER A 125 -17.81 0.11 -3.67
C SER A 125 -16.53 0.05 -4.50
N LEU A 126 -15.36 0.26 -3.90
CA LEU A 126 -14.09 0.15 -4.59
C LEU A 126 -13.79 -1.30 -4.97
N LEU A 127 -13.96 -2.24 -4.04
CA LEU A 127 -13.74 -3.66 -4.35
C LEU A 127 -14.63 -4.12 -5.51
N ALA A 128 -15.91 -3.76 -5.49
CA ALA A 128 -16.84 -4.06 -6.57
C ALA A 128 -16.42 -3.44 -7.92
N GLN A 129 -15.87 -2.22 -7.92
CA GLN A 129 -15.33 -1.59 -9.14
C GLN A 129 -14.12 -2.36 -9.70
N LEU A 130 -13.21 -2.81 -8.83
CA LEU A 130 -12.04 -3.59 -9.24
C LEU A 130 -12.42 -4.97 -9.78
N ASP A 131 -13.38 -5.64 -9.13
CA ASP A 131 -13.93 -6.92 -9.58
C ASP A 131 -14.59 -6.76 -10.97
N ALA A 132 -15.48 -5.77 -11.12
CA ALA A 132 -16.16 -5.51 -12.39
C ALA A 132 -15.19 -5.19 -13.53
N HIS A 133 -14.11 -4.45 -13.24
CA HIS A 133 -13.07 -4.17 -14.22
C HIS A 133 -12.29 -5.42 -14.63
N ALA A 134 -11.95 -6.28 -13.66
CA ALA A 134 -11.25 -7.53 -13.93
C ALA A 134 -12.09 -8.44 -14.83
N ASP A 135 -13.39 -8.57 -14.53
CA ASP A 135 -14.36 -9.32 -15.34
C ASP A 135 -14.49 -8.76 -16.75
N ALA A 136 -14.68 -7.44 -16.89
CA ALA A 136 -14.76 -6.77 -18.19
C ALA A 136 -13.49 -6.94 -19.03
N SER A 137 -12.32 -6.95 -18.38
CA SER A 137 -11.01 -7.13 -19.02
C SER A 137 -10.65 -8.60 -19.25
N LYS A 138 -11.48 -9.55 -18.80
CA LYS A 138 -11.24 -11.00 -18.83
C LYS A 138 -9.93 -11.39 -18.13
N VAL A 139 -9.52 -10.63 -17.11
CA VAL A 139 -8.34 -10.88 -16.30
C VAL A 139 -8.80 -11.30 -14.91
N ARG A 140 -8.11 -12.28 -14.30
CA ARG A 140 -8.46 -12.71 -12.95
C ARG A 140 -7.90 -11.73 -11.91
N LEU A 141 -8.76 -11.13 -11.10
CA LEU A 141 -8.32 -10.40 -9.91
C LEU A 141 -7.76 -11.39 -8.88
N ARG A 142 -6.44 -11.36 -8.68
CA ARG A 142 -5.75 -12.28 -7.76
C ARG A 142 -5.68 -11.74 -6.35
N SER A 143 -5.42 -10.44 -6.19
CA SER A 143 -5.32 -9.81 -4.88
C SER A 143 -5.58 -8.32 -4.96
N VAL A 144 -6.06 -7.77 -3.84
CA VAL A 144 -6.16 -6.35 -3.55
C VAL A 144 -5.54 -6.15 -2.18
N ALA A 145 -4.45 -5.38 -2.11
CA ALA A 145 -3.66 -5.21 -0.90
C ALA A 145 -3.49 -3.72 -0.55
N PRO A 146 -3.63 -3.32 0.71
CA PRO A 146 -3.30 -1.97 1.15
C PRO A 146 -1.81 -1.65 0.99
N GLY A 147 -1.48 -0.47 0.46
CA GLY A 147 -0.10 -0.05 0.19
C GLY A 147 0.81 -0.12 1.41
N LEU A 148 0.31 0.27 2.60
CA LEU A 148 1.07 0.18 3.84
C LEU A 148 1.52 -1.26 4.13
N VAL A 149 0.63 -2.24 3.95
CA VAL A 149 0.91 -3.64 4.25
C VAL A 149 1.96 -4.18 3.28
N VAL A 150 1.84 -3.83 1.99
CA VAL A 150 2.80 -4.26 0.97
C VAL A 150 4.20 -3.73 1.28
N VAL A 151 4.32 -2.45 1.65
CA VAL A 151 5.60 -1.84 2.05
C VAL A 151 6.12 -2.48 3.32
N TRP A 152 5.27 -2.66 4.33
CA TRP A 152 5.66 -3.26 5.60
C TRP A 152 6.23 -4.67 5.43
N ASP A 153 5.51 -5.53 4.72
CA ASP A 153 5.90 -6.91 4.49
C ASP A 153 7.20 -6.99 3.67
N ARG A 154 7.38 -6.10 2.70
CA ARG A 154 8.61 -6.03 1.90
C ARG A 154 9.85 -5.77 2.77
N PHE A 155 9.77 -4.81 3.68
CA PHE A 155 10.92 -4.40 4.48
C PHE A 155 10.97 -5.04 5.88
N HIS A 156 10.03 -5.94 6.19
CA HIS A 156 9.88 -6.55 7.52
C HIS A 156 11.19 -7.13 8.08
N THR A 157 11.99 -7.84 7.27
CA THR A 157 13.28 -8.42 7.70
C THR A 157 14.29 -7.35 8.16
N MET A 158 14.29 -6.17 7.53
CA MET A 158 15.11 -5.05 7.98
C MET A 158 14.51 -4.43 9.24
N LEU A 159 13.21 -4.14 9.22
CA LEU A 159 12.49 -3.49 10.35
C LEU A 159 12.53 -4.32 11.63
N GLN A 160 12.72 -5.65 11.54
CA GLN A 160 12.94 -6.54 12.68
C GLN A 160 14.24 -6.27 13.45
N LYS A 161 15.25 -5.69 12.79
CA LYS A 161 16.58 -5.44 13.37
C LYS A 161 16.67 -4.07 14.04
N GLU A 162 15.67 -3.21 13.86
CA GLU A 162 15.71 -1.83 14.32
C GLU A 162 14.42 -1.41 15.05
N ARG A 163 14.48 -0.23 15.65
CA ARG A 163 13.33 0.49 16.19
C ARG A 163 13.35 1.87 15.54
N GLY A 164 12.19 2.47 15.34
CA GLY A 164 12.15 3.73 14.63
C GLY A 164 10.79 4.09 14.07
N VAL A 165 10.84 4.91 13.02
CA VAL A 165 9.67 5.41 12.33
C VAL A 165 9.82 5.15 10.84
N VAL A 166 8.78 4.58 10.23
CA VAL A 166 8.65 4.41 8.79
C VAL A 166 7.63 5.42 8.27
N HIS A 167 8.04 6.23 7.31
CA HIS A 167 7.17 7.11 6.53
C HIS A 167 6.84 6.44 5.21
N VAL A 168 5.56 6.27 4.92
CA VAL A 168 5.06 5.82 3.62
C VAL A 168 4.37 7.01 2.97
N VAL A 169 4.98 7.56 1.93
CA VAL A 169 4.59 8.81 1.29
C VAL A 169 3.97 8.53 -0.07
N GLU A 170 2.82 9.14 -0.31
CA GLU A 170 2.10 9.06 -1.58
C GLU A 170 1.36 10.37 -1.84
N GLY A 171 1.76 11.09 -2.89
CA GLY A 171 1.13 12.35 -3.26
C GLY A 171 1.16 13.38 -2.11
N ASP A 172 -0.01 13.85 -1.72
CA ASP A 172 -0.24 14.82 -0.64
C ASP A 172 -0.49 14.17 0.73
N ARG A 173 -0.22 12.86 0.87
CA ARG A 173 -0.49 12.09 2.08
C ARG A 173 0.71 11.28 2.52
N GLN A 174 0.77 11.02 3.81
CA GLN A 174 1.73 10.10 4.39
C GLN A 174 1.11 9.29 5.51
N ILE A 175 1.54 8.03 5.60
CA ILE A 175 1.36 7.20 6.79
C ILE A 175 2.68 7.18 7.55
N VAL A 176 2.61 7.47 8.83
CA VAL A 176 3.74 7.39 9.77
C VAL A 176 3.51 6.18 10.65
N VAL A 177 4.44 5.23 10.63
CA VAL A 177 4.39 4.03 11.44
C VAL A 177 5.55 4.01 12.41
N ARG A 178 5.24 4.11 13.71
CA ARG A 178 6.23 3.89 14.76
C ARG A 178 6.34 2.41 15.04
N HIS A 179 7.56 1.91 15.20
CA HIS A 179 7.78 0.49 15.37
C HIS A 179 8.96 0.11 16.24
N ALA A 180 8.91 -1.11 16.76
CA ALA A 180 10.05 -1.75 17.40
C ALA A 180 10.17 -3.20 16.93
N LYS A 181 11.32 -3.56 16.35
CA LYS A 181 11.66 -4.93 15.93
C LYS A 181 10.54 -5.58 15.09
N GLY A 182 10.12 -4.87 14.04
CA GLY A 182 9.09 -5.33 13.10
C GLY A 182 7.65 -5.28 13.64
N GLN A 183 7.43 -4.71 14.82
CA GLN A 183 6.10 -4.56 15.41
C GLN A 183 5.62 -3.12 15.25
N MET A 184 4.47 -2.91 14.63
CA MET A 184 3.80 -1.61 14.61
C MET A 184 3.30 -1.28 16.02
N ILE A 185 3.69 -0.12 16.53
CA ILE A 185 3.26 0.40 17.83
C ILE A 185 2.21 1.50 17.62
N ASP A 186 2.33 2.26 16.54
CA ASP A 186 1.41 3.34 16.21
C ASP A 186 1.36 3.54 14.69
N VAL A 187 0.21 3.98 14.18
CA VAL A 187 -0.04 4.25 12.76
C VAL A 187 -0.85 5.54 12.63
N LEU A 188 -0.25 6.56 12.03
CA LEU A 188 -0.86 7.87 11.87
C LEU A 188 -0.96 8.23 10.40
N LEU A 189 -2.14 8.65 9.96
CA LEU A 189 -2.37 9.25 8.64
C LEU A 189 -2.34 10.77 8.77
N ARG A 190 -1.56 11.45 7.94
CA ARG A 190 -1.51 12.91 7.92
C ARG A 190 -1.33 13.46 6.50
N PRO A 191 -1.71 14.73 6.25
CA PRO A 191 -1.28 15.44 5.06
C PRO A 191 0.24 15.42 4.93
N PHE A 192 0.72 15.56 3.71
CA PHE A 192 2.13 15.63 3.39
C PHE A 192 2.33 16.66 2.28
N ASP A 193 3.22 17.61 2.55
CA ASP A 193 3.61 18.61 1.60
C ASP A 193 5.11 18.50 1.35
N THR A 194 5.46 18.25 0.08
CA THR A 194 6.84 18.05 -0.35
C THR A 194 7.62 19.37 -0.26
N GLU A 195 6.96 20.52 -0.47
CA GLU A 195 7.57 21.85 -0.46
C GLU A 195 7.75 22.37 0.97
N ARG A 196 6.78 22.11 1.86
CA ARG A 196 6.85 22.55 3.28
C ARG A 196 7.80 21.72 4.14
N GLN A 197 8.48 20.72 3.58
CA GLN A 197 9.46 19.91 4.31
C GLN A 197 8.86 19.26 5.57
N GLU A 198 7.60 18.84 5.54
CA GLU A 198 6.91 18.25 6.70
C GLU A 198 7.39 16.83 7.08
N VAL A 199 8.58 16.41 6.61
CA VAL A 199 9.35 15.33 7.26
C VAL A 199 10.08 15.85 8.49
N ALA A 200 9.73 17.04 8.97
CA ALA A 200 9.88 17.45 10.35
C ALA A 200 9.22 16.44 11.32
N LEU A 201 9.93 15.33 11.51
CA LEU A 201 10.34 14.79 12.79
C LEU A 201 9.17 14.43 13.71
N TRP A 202 8.52 13.30 13.44
CA TRP A 202 8.60 12.32 14.53
C TRP A 202 10.08 12.01 14.65
N ARG A 203 10.77 12.76 15.53
CA ARG A 203 12.10 12.38 15.99
C ARG A 203 11.94 10.94 16.40
N SER A 204 12.62 10.05 15.71
CA SER A 204 12.80 8.73 16.26
C SER A 204 13.24 8.91 17.71
N GLU A 205 12.76 8.05 18.60
CA GLU A 205 13.32 8.00 19.95
C GLU A 205 14.85 7.98 19.85
N PRO A 206 15.58 8.61 20.80
CA PRO A 206 17.04 8.66 20.76
C PRO A 206 17.62 7.27 20.44
N GLY A 207 18.29 7.16 19.28
CA GLY A 207 18.90 5.91 18.80
C GLY A 207 18.04 5.02 17.88
N GLY A 208 16.82 5.42 17.52
CA GLY A 208 16.05 4.71 16.49
C GLY A 208 16.22 5.31 15.09
N GLY A 209 15.96 4.49 14.07
CA GLY A 209 16.08 4.85 12.66
C GLY A 209 14.86 5.63 12.13
N VAL A 210 15.08 6.43 11.09
CA VAL A 210 14.01 7.02 10.28
C VAL A 210 14.11 6.42 8.89
N ARG A 211 13.00 5.86 8.42
CA ARG A 211 12.89 5.18 7.13
C ARG A 211 11.80 5.81 6.29
N VAL A 212 12.00 5.94 4.98
CA VAL A 212 11.05 6.57 4.07
C VAL A 212 10.87 5.73 2.81
N PHE A 213 9.63 5.35 2.51
CA PHE A 213 9.22 4.76 1.24
C PHE A 213 8.32 5.76 0.51
N SER A 214 8.59 6.04 -0.76
CA SER A 214 7.88 7.06 -1.52
C SER A 214 7.65 6.65 -2.97
N ALA A 215 6.53 7.08 -3.54
CA ALA A 215 6.25 7.00 -4.98
C ALA A 215 6.92 8.13 -5.79
N SER A 216 7.63 9.04 -5.12
CA SER A 216 8.23 10.23 -5.72
C SER A 216 9.62 10.45 -5.15
N SER A 217 10.52 11.00 -5.96
CA SER A 217 11.83 11.44 -5.48
C SER A 217 11.63 12.54 -4.45
N LEU A 218 12.09 12.31 -3.22
CA LEU A 218 12.02 13.29 -2.14
C LEU A 218 13.38 13.99 -2.05
N PRO A 219 13.44 15.33 -2.10
CA PRO A 219 14.71 16.06 -2.21
C PRO A 219 15.63 15.93 -0.98
N TYR A 220 15.12 15.44 0.14
CA TYR A 220 15.83 15.33 1.43
C TYR A 220 16.05 13.87 1.87
N ALA A 221 15.54 12.89 1.12
CA ALA A 221 15.75 11.51 1.49
C ALA A 221 17.21 11.13 1.16
N SER A 222 17.92 10.66 2.18
CA SER A 222 19.30 10.20 2.02
C SER A 222 19.30 8.70 1.78
N ALA A 223 20.39 8.17 1.22
CA ALA A 223 20.54 6.72 1.04
C ALA A 223 20.38 5.93 2.36
N ASP A 224 20.67 6.58 3.50
CA ASP A 224 20.53 5.99 4.83
C ASP A 224 19.11 6.01 5.38
N THR A 225 18.21 6.84 4.83
CA THR A 225 16.81 6.94 5.28
C THR A 225 15.84 6.36 4.26
N GLU A 226 16.19 6.28 2.99
CA GLU A 226 15.32 5.65 1.99
C GLU A 226 15.14 4.15 2.23
N LEU A 227 13.94 3.67 1.89
CA LEU A 227 13.62 2.27 1.69
C LEU A 227 13.54 2.00 0.18
N PRO A 228 14.68 1.94 -0.53
CA PRO A 228 14.66 1.72 -1.96
C PRO A 228 14.23 0.29 -2.26
N LEU A 229 13.50 0.11 -3.36
CA LEU A 229 13.43 -1.21 -4.00
C LEU A 229 14.77 -1.48 -4.71
N ALA A 230 15.15 -2.76 -4.74
CA ALA A 230 16.33 -3.17 -5.49
C ALA A 230 16.11 -2.89 -6.99
N ASP A 231 17.14 -2.35 -7.65
CA ASP A 231 17.16 -2.24 -9.09
C ASP A 231 17.04 -3.64 -9.71
N GLY A 232 16.28 -3.72 -10.80
CA GLY A 232 15.93 -4.98 -11.42
C GLY A 232 15.80 -4.86 -12.93
N ALA A 233 15.63 -5.99 -13.60
CA ALA A 233 15.46 -5.99 -15.04
C ALA A 233 14.18 -5.22 -15.42
N GLY A 234 14.36 -4.06 -16.07
CA GLY A 234 13.30 -3.16 -16.51
C GLY A 234 12.84 -2.12 -15.47
N PHE A 235 13.46 -2.08 -14.29
CA PHE A 235 13.13 -1.15 -13.21
C PHE A 235 14.39 -0.52 -12.60
N LEU A 236 14.43 0.81 -12.54
CA LEU A 236 15.49 1.56 -11.87
C LEU A 236 14.86 2.51 -10.85
N TRP A 237 15.18 2.33 -9.55
CA TRP A 237 14.52 3.03 -8.44
C TRP A 237 14.43 4.54 -8.67
N LYS A 238 15.55 5.17 -9.02
CA LYS A 238 15.65 6.63 -9.19
C LYS A 238 14.84 7.16 -10.38
N GLN A 239 14.61 6.34 -11.40
CA GLN A 239 13.90 6.74 -12.62
C GLN A 239 12.41 6.37 -12.55
N ASP A 240 12.09 5.31 -11.79
CA ASP A 240 10.80 4.63 -11.82
C ASP A 240 10.06 4.68 -10.47
N ALA A 241 10.43 5.60 -9.58
CA ALA A 241 9.85 5.73 -8.25
C ALA A 241 8.31 5.77 -8.27
N ALA A 242 7.68 6.35 -9.30
CA ALA A 242 6.22 6.35 -9.46
C ALA A 242 5.59 4.95 -9.44
N TYR A 243 6.33 3.93 -9.86
CA TYR A 243 5.89 2.53 -9.92
C TYR A 243 6.27 1.73 -8.67
N ALA A 244 6.92 2.36 -7.67
CA ALA A 244 7.46 1.70 -6.49
C ALA A 244 6.41 0.86 -5.75
N PHE A 245 5.24 1.42 -5.47
CA PHE A 245 4.17 0.68 -4.79
C PHE A 245 3.67 -0.53 -5.59
N ALA A 246 3.48 -0.37 -6.91
CA ALA A 246 3.04 -1.47 -7.79
C ALA A 246 4.06 -2.61 -7.79
N LEU A 247 5.35 -2.27 -7.71
CA LEU A 247 6.47 -3.20 -7.76
C LEU A 247 6.97 -3.65 -6.39
N CYS A 248 6.37 -3.16 -5.31
CA CYS A 248 6.76 -3.52 -3.97
C CYS A 248 6.41 -5.00 -3.72
N GLY A 249 7.43 -5.83 -3.45
CA GLY A 249 7.32 -7.30 -3.39
C GLY A 249 7.46 -8.04 -4.72
N VAL A 250 7.93 -7.35 -5.79
CA VAL A 250 8.32 -7.97 -7.07
C VAL A 250 9.78 -8.41 -7.08
N PHE A 251 10.68 -7.48 -6.77
CA PHE A 251 12.11 -7.71 -6.58
C PHE A 251 12.40 -8.04 -5.12
#